data_AF-A0A932DBH6-F1
#
_entry.id   AF-A0A932DBH6-F1
#
_cell.length_a   1.000
_cell.length_b   1.000
_cell.length_c   1.000
_cell.angle_alpha   90.00
_cell.angle_beta   90.00
_cell.angle_gamma   90.00
#
_symmetry.space_group_name_H-M   'P 1'
#
loop_
_entity.id
_entity.type
_entity.pdbx_description
1 polymer ?
#
loop_
_entity_poly.entity_id
_entity_poly.type
_entity_poly.pdbx_seq_one_letter_code
_entity_poly.pdbx_strand_id
1 'polypeptide(L)'
;MPKPKPAWDPDDWLRRCAWCGTVIPADCECFGVKMRLRPEAYRLVKSGSIQPMVLPKAGKTVAIIVVALDSPAKRRGVDAMFQLCSDACGIALQTALRDEGIAPAADL
;
A
#
# COMPACT_ATOMS: atom_id res chain seq x y z
N MET A 1 16.79 8.36 -26.51
CA MET A 1 17.03 7.42 -25.39
C MET A 1 15.88 7.56 -24.41
N PRO A 2 15.15 6.49 -24.06
CA PRO A 2 14.16 6.58 -22.99
C PRO A 2 14.87 6.94 -21.68
N LYS A 3 14.34 7.93 -20.94
CA LYS A 3 14.87 8.31 -19.63
C LYS A 3 14.78 7.09 -18.70
N PRO A 4 15.82 6.79 -17.89
CA PRO A 4 15.75 5.70 -16.92
C PRO A 4 14.56 5.94 -16.00
N LYS A 5 13.74 4.90 -15.76
CA LYS A 5 12.71 4.96 -14.73
C LYS A 5 13.42 5.35 -13.42
N PRO A 6 12.97 6.39 -12.70
CA PRO A 6 13.58 6.73 -11.42
C PRO A 6 13.58 5.50 -10.53
N ALA A 7 14.67 5.30 -9.80
CA ALA A 7 14.78 4.22 -8.83
C ALA A 7 13.62 4.35 -7.83
N TRP A 8 13.04 3.21 -7.44
CA TRP A 8 12.02 3.18 -6.40
C TRP A 8 12.62 3.68 -5.09
N ASP A 9 12.16 4.85 -4.63
CA ASP A 9 12.53 5.43 -3.34
C ASP A 9 11.36 5.25 -2.36
N PRO A 10 11.49 4.37 -1.35
CA PRO A 10 10.47 4.17 -0.33
C PRO A 10 10.01 5.46 0.36
N ASP A 11 10.92 6.42 0.58
CA ASP A 11 10.61 7.63 1.34
C ASP A 11 9.74 8.61 0.55
N ASP A 12 9.84 8.62 -0.79
CA ASP A 12 8.96 9.43 -1.64
C ASP A 12 7.49 8.94 -1.57
N TRP A 13 7.28 7.68 -1.20
CA TRP A 13 5.94 7.09 -1.05
C TRP A 13 5.29 7.36 0.31
N LEU A 14 6.02 7.89 1.31
CA LEU A 14 5.44 8.32 2.60
C LEU A 14 4.39 9.43 2.44
N ARG A 15 4.47 10.18 1.35
CA ARG A 15 3.64 11.35 1.07
C ARG A 15 2.89 11.21 -0.25
N ARG A 16 2.70 10.00 -0.77
CA ARG A 16 2.01 9.78 -2.05
C ARG A 16 0.86 8.81 -1.90
N CYS A 17 -0.16 9.04 -2.72
CA CYS A 17 -1.22 8.08 -2.92
C CYS A 17 -0.66 6.82 -3.59
N ALA A 18 -0.83 5.67 -2.94
CA ALA A 18 -0.37 4.38 -3.44
C ALA A 18 -0.99 4.00 -4.80
N TRP A 19 -2.18 4.54 -5.13
CA TRP A 19 -2.89 4.19 -6.37
C TRP A 19 -2.56 5.10 -7.57
N CYS A 20 -2.64 6.43 -7.37
CA CYS A 20 -2.46 7.41 -8.44
C CYS A 20 -1.08 8.08 -8.43
N GLY A 21 -0.29 7.93 -7.37
CA GLY A 21 1.05 8.52 -7.24
C GLY A 21 1.08 10.01 -6.92
N THR A 22 -0.09 10.67 -6.84
CA THR A 22 -0.19 12.08 -6.46
C THR A 22 0.37 12.31 -5.06
N VAL A 23 1.12 13.40 -4.89
CA VAL A 23 1.59 13.83 -3.56
C VAL A 23 0.40 14.25 -2.72
N ILE A 24 0.29 13.70 -1.51
CA ILE A 24 -0.70 14.07 -0.52
C ILE A 24 -0.07 15.15 0.38
N PRO A 25 -0.65 16.37 0.44
CA PRO A 25 -0.16 17.42 1.33
C PRO A 25 -0.22 16.99 2.80
N ALA A 26 0.70 17.50 3.63
CA ALA A 26 0.80 17.11 5.04
C ALA A 26 -0.47 17.40 5.86
N ASP A 27 -1.20 18.45 5.48
CA ASP A 27 -2.41 18.93 6.19
C ASP A 27 -3.72 18.47 5.53
N CYS A 28 -3.66 17.44 4.67
CA CYS A 28 -4.83 16.87 4.03
C CYS A 28 -5.23 15.53 4.65
N GLU A 29 -6.53 15.27 4.65
CA GLU A 29 -7.07 13.96 5.00
C GLU A 29 -6.46 12.86 4.13
N CYS A 30 -6.07 11.76 4.77
CA CYS A 30 -5.52 10.58 4.12
C CYS A 30 -6.44 9.39 4.36
N PHE A 31 -6.62 8.58 3.32
CA PHE A 31 -7.45 7.38 3.36
C PHE A 31 -6.57 6.14 3.43
N GLY A 32 -7.00 5.14 4.21
CA GLY A 32 -6.23 3.93 4.47
C GLY A 32 -6.95 2.66 4.01
N VAL A 33 -6.32 1.82 3.19
CA VAL A 33 -6.78 0.45 2.95
C VAL A 33 -5.92 -0.51 3.77
N LYS A 34 -6.54 -1.22 4.72
CA LYS A 34 -5.87 -2.15 5.63
C LYS A 34 -5.74 -3.54 5.01
N MET A 35 -4.65 -4.23 5.31
CA MET A 35 -4.35 -5.58 4.82
C MET A 35 -3.95 -6.50 5.96
N ARG A 36 -4.35 -7.77 5.83
CA ARG A 36 -3.74 -8.90 6.53
C ARG A 36 -2.88 -9.68 5.56
N LEU A 37 -1.68 -10.02 6.00
CA LEU A 37 -0.77 -10.85 5.22
C LEU A 37 -1.04 -12.32 5.53
N ARG A 38 -1.02 -13.15 4.49
CA ARG A 38 -1.03 -14.59 4.67
C ARG A 38 0.28 -15.04 5.34
N PRO A 39 0.30 -16.14 6.12
CA PRO A 39 1.49 -16.64 6.80
C PRO A 39 2.74 -16.72 5.92
N GLU A 40 2.59 -17.16 4.67
CA GLU A 40 3.66 -17.29 3.69
C GLU A 40 4.28 -15.94 3.26
N ALA A 41 3.50 -14.86 3.27
CA ALA A 41 3.96 -13.54 2.84
C ALA A 41 4.91 -12.87 3.84
N TYR A 42 4.86 -13.26 5.12
CA TYR A 42 5.72 -12.69 6.17
C TYR A 42 7.21 -12.85 5.91
N ARG A 43 7.62 -13.90 5.18
CA ARG A 43 9.03 -14.11 4.82
C ARG A 43 9.49 -13.25 3.64
N LEU A 44 8.55 -12.69 2.89
CA LEU A 44 8.79 -11.91 1.68
C LEU A 44 8.80 -10.41 1.96
N VAL A 45 8.37 -9.99 3.15
CA VAL A 45 8.26 -8.58 3.53
C VAL A 45 9.16 -8.25 4.72
N LYS A 46 9.69 -7.03 4.72
CA LYS A 46 10.33 -6.42 5.89
C LYS A 46 9.32 -5.59 6.68
N SER A 47 9.14 -5.87 7.98
CA SER A 47 8.30 -5.06 8.86
C SER A 47 8.84 -3.63 9.01
N GLY A 48 7.96 -2.64 9.18
CA GLY A 48 8.35 -1.25 9.35
C GLY A 48 9.00 -0.66 8.09
N SER A 49 8.50 -1.05 6.91
CA SER A 49 9.06 -0.59 5.63
C SER A 49 7.98 -0.34 4.59
N ILE A 50 8.31 0.48 3.59
CA ILE A 50 7.48 0.67 2.39
C ILE A 50 8.07 -0.17 1.27
N GLN A 51 7.25 -1.02 0.68
CA GLN A 51 7.67 -1.95 -0.36
C GLN A 51 6.81 -1.80 -1.61
N PRO A 52 7.37 -2.10 -2.80
CA PRO A 52 6.58 -2.16 -4.01
C PRO A 52 5.76 -3.45 -4.04
N MET A 53 4.49 -3.34 -4.45
CA MET A 53 3.62 -4.46 -4.73
C MET A 53 3.14 -4.36 -6.18
N VAL A 54 3.41 -5.39 -6.97
CA VAL A 54 2.96 -5.47 -8.36
C VAL A 54 1.52 -5.98 -8.38
N LEU A 55 0.67 -5.30 -9.16
CA LEU A 55 -0.70 -5.69 -9.48
C LEU A 55 -0.77 -5.95 -11.00
N PRO A 56 -0.43 -7.18 -11.45
CA PRO A 56 -0.34 -7.50 -12.88
C PRO A 56 -1.60 -7.20 -13.69
N LYS A 57 -2.80 -7.51 -13.16
CA LYS A 57 -4.07 -7.28 -13.87
C LYS A 57 -4.38 -5.79 -14.05
N ALA A 58 -3.93 -4.96 -13.11
CA ALA A 58 -4.03 -3.51 -13.20
C ALA A 58 -2.85 -2.86 -13.95
N GLY A 59 -1.81 -3.61 -14.32
CA GLY A 59 -0.59 -3.10 -14.95
C GLY A 59 0.13 -2.05 -14.09
N LYS A 60 0.06 -2.16 -12.76
CA LYS A 60 0.53 -1.14 -11.80
C LYS A 60 1.48 -1.72 -10.76
N THR A 61 2.35 -0.87 -10.24
CA THR A 61 3.08 -1.11 -9.00
C THR A 61 2.65 -0.08 -7.98
N VAL A 62 2.22 -0.52 -6.81
CA VAL A 62 1.71 0.33 -5.73
C VAL A 62 2.60 0.21 -4.50
N ALA A 63 2.64 1.24 -3.65
CA ALA A 63 3.42 1.21 -2.41
C ALA A 63 2.60 0.62 -1.27
N ILE A 64 3.06 -0.50 -0.70
CA ILE A 64 2.48 -1.11 0.50
C ILE A 64 3.34 -0.75 1.72
N ILE A 65 2.70 -0.22 2.76
CA ILE A 65 3.33 0.10 4.04
C ILE A 65 3.19 -1.12 4.93
N VAL A 66 4.29 -1.83 5.20
CA VAL A 66 4.31 -2.99 6.08
C VAL A 66 4.52 -2.53 7.50
N VAL A 67 3.55 -2.86 8.35
CA VAL A 67 3.46 -2.34 9.70
C VAL A 67 4.59 -2.91 10.59
N ALA A 68 5.12 -2.09 11.50
CA ALA A 68 6.13 -2.53 12.48
C ALA A 68 5.54 -3.54 13.47
N LEU A 69 6.34 -4.53 13.89
CA LEU A 69 5.89 -5.67 14.71
C LEU A 69 5.32 -5.25 16.07
N ASP A 70 5.83 -4.16 16.64
CA ASP A 70 5.49 -3.62 17.95
C ASP A 70 4.46 -2.47 17.89
N SER A 71 3.90 -2.18 16.72
CA SER A 71 2.98 -1.07 16.54
C SER A 71 1.56 -1.35 17.08
N PRO A 72 0.78 -0.29 17.40
CA PRO A 72 -0.64 -0.42 17.73
C PRO A 72 -1.47 -1.07 16.61
N ALA A 73 -1.14 -0.79 15.34
CA ALA A 73 -1.82 -1.36 14.19
C ALA A 73 -1.62 -2.88 14.12
N LYS A 74 -0.40 -3.36 14.38
CA LYS A 74 -0.12 -4.79 14.42
C LYS A 74 -0.91 -5.51 15.51
N ARG A 75 -1.01 -4.91 16.71
CA ARG A 75 -1.85 -5.43 17.81
C ARG A 75 -3.34 -5.52 17.46
N ARG A 76 -3.81 -4.71 16.51
CA ARG A 76 -5.19 -4.75 15.98
C ARG A 76 -5.35 -5.71 14.79
N GLY A 77 -4.32 -6.48 14.44
CA GLY A 77 -4.36 -7.42 13.32
C GLY A 77 -4.30 -6.75 11.96
N VAL A 78 -3.65 -5.58 11.86
CA VAL A 78 -3.27 -4.94 10.59
C VAL A 78 -1.80 -5.24 10.34
N ASP A 79 -1.51 -5.88 9.22
CA ASP A 79 -0.14 -6.29 8.87
C ASP A 79 0.50 -5.33 7.87
N ALA A 80 -0.34 -4.72 7.03
CA ALA A 80 0.08 -3.73 6.07
C ALA A 80 -1.08 -2.77 5.74
N MET A 81 -0.75 -1.64 5.12
CA MET A 81 -1.74 -0.67 4.66
C MET A 81 -1.28 0.07 3.41
N PHE A 82 -2.24 0.70 2.73
CA PHE A 82 -2.01 1.63 1.64
C PHE A 82 -2.54 3.01 2.03
N GLN A 83 -1.77 4.06 1.75
CA GLN A 83 -2.18 5.45 1.92
C GLN A 83 -2.71 6.01 0.61
N LEU A 84 -3.81 6.76 0.66
CA LEU A 84 -4.55 7.21 -0.51
C LEU A 84 -5.05 8.64 -0.34
N CYS A 85 -5.19 9.35 -1.46
CA CYS A 85 -5.63 10.74 -1.48
C CYS A 85 -7.16 10.92 -1.53
N SER A 86 -7.93 9.85 -1.73
CA SER A 86 -9.40 9.91 -1.79
C SER A 86 -10.03 8.51 -1.67
N ASP A 87 -11.31 8.47 -1.29
CA ASP A 87 -12.13 7.25 -1.34
C ASP A 87 -12.18 6.62 -2.73
N ALA A 88 -12.23 7.44 -3.79
CA ALA A 88 -12.21 6.94 -5.17
C ALA A 88 -10.93 6.14 -5.48
N CYS A 89 -9.77 6.60 -4.99
CA CYS A 89 -8.53 5.83 -5.08
C CYS A 89 -8.60 4.54 -4.23
N GLY A 90 -9.29 4.59 -3.08
CA GLY A 90 -9.54 3.44 -2.21
C GLY A 90 -10.36 2.36 -2.89
N ILE A 91 -11.47 2.73 -3.51
CA ILE A 91 -12.33 1.81 -4.24
C ILE A 91 -11.58 1.21 -5.43
N ALA A 92 -10.85 2.03 -6.19
CA ALA A 92 -10.08 1.55 -7.33
C ALA A 92 -8.98 0.57 -6.93
N LEU A 93 -8.22 0.87 -5.87
CA LEU A 93 -7.21 -0.03 -5.34
C LEU A 93 -7.82 -1.34 -4.81
N GLN A 94 -8.90 -1.27 -4.03
CA GLN A 94 -9.55 -2.46 -3.49
C GLN A 94 -10.11 -3.35 -4.60
N THR A 95 -10.66 -2.77 -5.67
CA THR A 95 -11.09 -3.52 -6.85
C THR A 95 -9.92 -4.19 -7.54
N ALA A 96 -8.81 -3.47 -7.76
CA ALA A 96 -7.60 -4.07 -8.33
C ALA A 96 -7.04 -5.21 -7.46
N LEU A 97 -7.02 -5.05 -6.13
CA LEU A 97 -6.61 -6.13 -5.20
C LEU A 97 -7.53 -7.35 -5.32
N ARG A 98 -8.85 -7.16 -5.39
CA ARG A 98 -9.82 -8.24 -5.57
C ARG A 98 -9.62 -8.95 -6.90
N ASP A 99 -9.29 -8.22 -7.96
CA ASP A 99 -8.96 -8.82 -9.25
C ASP A 99 -7.73 -9.73 -9.13
N GLU A 100 -6.72 -9.37 -8.34
CA GLU A 100 -5.58 -10.23 -8.03
C GLU A 100 -5.92 -11.43 -7.11
N GLY A 101 -7.17 -11.57 -6.67
CA GLY A 101 -7.57 -12.60 -5.69
C GLY A 101 -7.12 -12.26 -4.26
N ILE A 102 -6.85 -11.00 -3.98
CA ILE A 102 -6.39 -10.50 -2.68
C ILE A 102 -7.55 -9.77 -2.01
N ALA A 103 -7.99 -10.29 -0.86
CA ALA A 103 -9.04 -9.67 -0.07
C ALA A 103 -8.44 -8.62 0.88
N PRO A 104 -8.88 -7.34 0.82
CA PRO A 104 -8.56 -6.35 1.85
C PRO A 104 -9.12 -6.77 3.22
N ALA A 105 -8.52 -6.27 4.30
CA ALA A 105 -9.10 -6.46 5.63
C ALA A 105 -10.37 -5.61 5.76
N ALA A 106 -11.53 -6.26 5.94
CA ALA A 106 -12.77 -5.58 6.25
C ALA A 106 -12.75 -5.05 7.70
N ASP A 107 -13.24 -3.83 7.91
CA ASP A 107 -13.68 -3.22 9.18
C ASP A 107 -12.94 -3.66 10.45
N LEU A 108 -11.77 -3.03 10.68
CA LEU A 108 -11.09 -2.99 11.99
C LEU A 108 -11.22 -1.62 12.66
#